data_AF-A0A7X6TIF4-F1
#
_entry.id   AF-A0A7X6TIF4-F1
#
_cell.length_a   1.000
_cell.length_b   1.000
_cell.length_c   1.000
_cell.angle_alpha   90.00
_cell.angle_beta   90.00
_cell.angle_gamma   90.00
#
_symmetry.space_group_name_H-M   'P 1'
#
loop_
_entity.id
_entity.type
_entity.pdbx_description
1 polymer ?
#
loop_
_entity_poly.entity_id
_entity_poly.type
_entity_poly.pdbx_seq_one_letter_code
_entity_poly.pdbx_strand_id
1 'polypeptide(L)'
;DLGEHQRVILLSVPEGSDKPAKYPATFRSADLVLFTKTDLLPHFDFDLDEARREALMLKPDLAILSLSATTGEGFLAWLDYLHSLLSR
;
A
#
# COMPACT_ATOMS: atom_id res chain seq x y z
N ASP A 1 -14.13 -12.58 -4.26
CA ASP A 1 -13.74 -12.70 -5.67
C ASP A 1 -14.86 -12.08 -6.47
N LEU A 2 -14.65 -10.85 -6.95
CA LEU A 2 -15.64 -10.01 -7.63
C LEU A 2 -15.40 -9.95 -9.15
N GLY A 3 -14.48 -10.77 -9.66
CA GLY A 3 -14.01 -10.70 -11.04
C GLY A 3 -13.00 -9.58 -11.29
N GLU A 4 -12.34 -9.07 -10.24
CA GLU A 4 -11.26 -8.10 -10.39
C GLU A 4 -9.96 -8.76 -10.91
N HIS A 5 -9.21 -8.05 -11.75
CA HIS A 5 -7.90 -8.50 -12.23
C HIS A 5 -6.78 -8.22 -11.22
N GLN A 6 -6.91 -7.12 -10.47
CA GLN A 6 -5.94 -6.68 -9.47
C GLN A 6 -6.68 -6.12 -8.26
N ARG A 7 -6.25 -6.52 -7.06
CA ARG A 7 -6.74 -5.97 -5.80
C ARG A 7 -5.69 -5.07 -5.16
N VAL A 8 -6.00 -3.78 -5.06
CA VAL A 8 -5.13 -2.78 -4.45
C VAL A 8 -5.71 -2.34 -3.11
N ILE A 9 -4.93 -2.44 -2.04
CA ILE A 9 -5.31 -1.99 -0.69
C ILE A 9 -4.63 -0.66 -0.41
N LEU A 10 -5.42 0.32 0.04
CA LEU A 10 -4.91 1.61 0.50
C LEU A 10 -4.85 1.58 2.02
N LEU A 11 -3.70 1.95 2.57
CA LEU A 11 -3.52 2.18 4.00
C LEU A 11 -3.02 3.60 4.19
N SER A 12 -3.85 4.47 4.76
CA SER A 12 -3.43 5.85 5.00
C SER A 12 -2.67 6.01 6.31
N VAL A 13 -1.69 6.92 6.34
CA VAL A 13 -0.88 7.20 7.54
C VAL A 13 -1.73 7.40 8.82
N PRO A 14 -2.85 8.17 8.81
CA PRO A 14 -3.66 8.36 10.02
C PRO A 14 -4.33 7.10 10.58
N GLU A 15 -4.38 6.00 9.83
CA GLU A 15 -5.00 4.76 10.29
C GLU A 15 -4.10 3.97 11.25
N GLY A 16 -2.77 4.18 11.20
CA GLY A 16 -1.77 3.49 12.02
C GLY A 16 -1.04 2.36 11.29
N SER A 17 0.20 2.08 11.69
CA SER A 17 1.08 1.08 11.05
C SER A 17 0.66 -0.37 11.33
N ASP A 18 -0.16 -0.60 12.36
CA ASP A 18 -0.57 -1.92 12.88
C ASP A 18 -1.66 -2.65 12.07
N LYS A 19 -2.12 -2.03 10.98
CA LYS A 19 -3.22 -2.55 10.16
C LYS A 19 -2.89 -3.87 9.44
N PRO A 20 -1.68 -4.13 8.94
CA PRO A 20 -1.35 -5.44 8.39
C PRO A 20 -1.58 -6.56 9.40
N ALA A 21 -1.05 -6.45 10.62
CA ALA A 21 -1.29 -7.42 11.68
C ALA A 21 -2.77 -7.54 12.10
N LYS A 22 -3.52 -6.43 12.14
CA LYS A 22 -4.94 -6.43 12.52
C LYS A 22 -5.87 -7.00 11.45
N TYR A 23 -5.53 -6.88 10.16
CA TYR A 23 -6.38 -7.28 9.03
C TYR A 23 -5.67 -8.24 8.07
N PRO A 24 -5.13 -9.38 8.54
CA PRO A 24 -4.21 -10.21 7.77
C PRO A 24 -4.82 -10.77 6.49
N ALA A 25 -6.12 -11.09 6.49
CA ALA A 25 -6.82 -11.59 5.31
C ALA A 25 -6.86 -10.54 4.17
N THR A 26 -7.05 -9.26 4.51
CA THR A 26 -7.07 -8.17 3.55
C THR A 26 -5.73 -8.08 2.82
N PHE A 27 -4.63 -8.05 3.57
CA PHE A 27 -3.27 -7.92 3.04
C PHE A 27 -2.80 -9.16 2.27
N ARG A 28 -3.16 -10.37 2.74
CA ARG A 28 -2.87 -11.62 2.00
C ARG A 28 -3.55 -11.67 0.64
N SER A 29 -4.70 -11.02 0.52
CA SER A 29 -5.50 -11.03 -0.69
C SER A 29 -5.14 -9.92 -1.68
N ALA A 30 -4.24 -9.00 -1.31
CA ALA A 30 -3.86 -7.86 -2.10
C ALA A 30 -2.76 -8.22 -3.11
N ASP A 31 -2.81 -7.62 -4.29
CA ASP A 31 -1.70 -7.65 -5.26
C ASP A 31 -0.75 -6.49 -5.05
N LEU A 32 -1.26 -5.37 -4.51
CA LEU A 32 -0.47 -4.20 -4.14
C LEU A 32 -1.05 -3.54 -2.88
N VAL A 33 -0.17 -3.10 -1.99
CA VAL A 33 -0.51 -2.13 -0.93
C VAL A 33 0.05 -0.77 -1.30
N LEU A 34 -0.80 0.24 -1.19
CA LEU A 34 -0.45 1.64 -1.40
C LEU A 34 -0.57 2.37 -0.06
N PHE A 35 0.57 2.73 0.53
CA PHE A 35 0.60 3.61 1.69
C PHE A 35 0.29 5.04 1.23
N THR A 36 -0.76 5.64 1.77
CA THR A 36 -1.27 6.94 1.30
C THR A 36 -1.16 8.02 2.36
N LYS A 37 -1.22 9.29 1.91
CA LYS A 37 -1.10 10.47 2.78
C LYS A 37 0.26 10.53 3.49
N THR A 38 1.32 10.14 2.80
CA THR A 38 2.69 10.11 3.36
C THR A 38 3.21 11.49 3.77
N ASP A 39 2.60 12.57 3.26
CA ASP A 39 2.81 13.93 3.73
C ASP A 39 2.47 14.13 5.22
N LEU A 40 1.69 13.23 5.81
CA LEU A 40 1.30 13.28 7.21
C LEU A 40 2.24 12.49 8.14
N LEU A 41 3.27 11.80 7.63
CA LEU A 41 4.23 11.06 8.47
C LEU A 41 4.82 11.90 9.61
N PRO A 42 5.16 13.20 9.43
CA PRO A 42 5.67 14.02 10.53
C PRO A 42 4.66 14.30 11.66
N HIS A 43 3.38 13.98 11.46
CA HIS A 43 2.28 14.30 12.37
C HIS A 43 1.65 13.08 13.05
N PHE A 44 2.04 11.87 12.63
CA PHE A 44 1.49 10.62 13.16
C PHE A 44 2.62 9.68 13.56
N ASP A 45 2.38 8.92 14.63
CA ASP A 45 3.25 7.82 15.02
C ASP A 45 2.99 6.63 14.09
N PHE A 46 3.55 6.71 12.88
CA PHE A 46 3.43 5.69 11.85
C PHE A 46 4.82 5.30 11.36
N ASP A 47 5.23 4.07 11.65
CA ASP A 47 6.46 3.49 11.11
C ASP A 47 6.15 2.77 9.79
N LEU A 48 6.62 3.38 8.69
CA LEU A 48 6.43 2.85 7.34
C LEU A 48 7.21 1.55 7.09
N ASP A 49 8.39 1.40 7.71
CA ASP A 49 9.21 0.20 7.56
C ASP A 49 8.65 -0.96 8.37
N GLU A 50 8.07 -0.69 9.55
CA GLU A 50 7.30 -1.66 10.31
C GLU A 50 6.10 -2.16 9.50
N ALA A 51 5.23 -1.25 9.03
CA ALA A 51 4.05 -1.62 8.26
C ALA A 51 4.42 -2.42 6.99
N ARG A 52 5.51 -2.03 6.32
CA ARG A 52 6.04 -2.76 5.16
C ARG A 52 6.49 -4.18 5.52
N ARG A 53 7.25 -4.35 6.61
CA ARG A 53 7.68 -5.68 7.06
C ARG A 53 6.49 -6.55 7.41
N GLU A 54 5.51 -6.03 8.16
CA GLU A 54 4.33 -6.81 8.51
C GLU A 54 3.54 -7.27 7.28
N ALA A 55 3.34 -6.37 6.30
CA ALA A 55 2.68 -6.71 5.06
C ALA A 55 3.42 -7.82 4.28
N LEU A 56 4.76 -7.75 4.22
CA LEU A 56 5.60 -8.76 3.56
C LEU A 56 5.67 -10.09 4.32
N MET A 57 5.54 -10.08 5.66
CA MET A 57 5.40 -11.32 6.43
C MET A 57 4.09 -12.05 6.09
N LEU A 58 3.04 -11.31 5.75
CA LEU A 58 1.75 -11.89 5.34
C LEU A 58 1.75 -12.37 3.90
N LYS A 59 2.41 -11.63 2.99
CA LYS A 59 2.54 -11.95 1.57
C LYS A 59 3.93 -11.51 1.04
N PRO A 60 4.90 -12.43 0.90
CA PRO A 60 6.28 -12.09 0.55
C PRO A 60 6.48 -11.44 -0.83
N ASP A 61 5.58 -11.71 -1.77
CA ASP A 61 5.59 -11.19 -3.15
C ASP A 61 4.70 -9.96 -3.35
N LEU A 62 4.18 -9.38 -2.26
CA LEU A 62 3.30 -8.22 -2.29
C LEU A 62 4.02 -6.99 -2.84
N ALA A 63 3.45 -6.37 -3.87
CA ALA A 63 3.93 -5.07 -4.34
C ALA A 63 3.56 -3.98 -3.33
N ILE A 64 4.50 -3.08 -3.05
CA ILE A 64 4.32 -2.02 -2.07
C ILE A 64 4.77 -0.70 -2.66
N LEU A 65 3.89 0.29 -2.63
CA LEU A 65 4.15 1.67 -3.05
C LEU A 65 3.69 2.63 -1.95
N SER A 66 4.18 3.85 -2.03
CA SER A 66 3.84 4.93 -1.11
C SER A 66 3.59 6.21 -1.90
N LEU A 67 2.55 6.98 -1.56
CA LEU A 67 2.27 8.27 -2.20
C LEU A 67 1.61 9.30 -1.29
N SER A 68 1.71 10.55 -1.72
CA SER A 68 0.89 11.65 -1.23
C SER A 68 0.13 12.29 -2.39
N ALA A 69 -1.19 12.34 -2.27
CA ALA A 69 -2.04 13.09 -3.19
C ALA A 69 -1.90 14.62 -3.00
N THR A 70 -1.45 15.07 -1.84
CA THR A 70 -1.22 16.48 -1.54
C THR A 70 0.02 17.01 -2.24
N THR A 71 1.14 16.26 -2.16
CA THR A 71 2.43 16.70 -2.73
C THR A 71 2.68 16.18 -4.14
N GLY A 72 1.95 15.13 -4.55
CA GLY A 72 2.19 14.42 -5.81
C GLY A 72 3.33 13.40 -5.74
N GLU A 73 4.02 13.28 -4.60
CA GLU A 73 5.07 12.29 -4.42
C GLU A 73 4.53 10.86 -4.59
N GLY A 74 5.29 10.01 -5.29
CA GLY A 74 4.93 8.60 -5.51
C GLY A 74 3.92 8.35 -6.64
N PHE A 75 3.28 9.39 -7.21
CA PHE A 75 2.31 9.21 -8.29
C PHE A 75 2.88 8.60 -9.56
N LEU A 76 4.11 8.95 -9.94
CA LEU A 76 4.74 8.36 -11.13
C LEU A 76 4.90 6.84 -10.97
N ALA A 77 5.38 6.37 -9.83
CA ALA A 77 5.50 4.93 -9.56
C ALA A 77 4.14 4.22 -9.56
N TRP A 78 3.09 4.88 -9.06
CA TRP A 78 1.72 4.37 -9.14
C TRP A 78 1.21 4.28 -10.59
N LEU A 79 1.41 5.31 -11.40
CA LEU A 79 1.03 5.31 -12.80
C LEU A 79 1.81 4.27 -13.61
N ASP A 80 3.11 4.11 -13.35
CA ASP A 80 3.95 3.10 -14.00
C ASP A 80 3.47 1.69 -13.65
N TYR A 81 3.08 1.45 -12.40
CA TYR A 81 2.44 0.19 -12.01
C TYR A 81 1.17 -0.07 -12.82
N LEU A 82 0.27 0.92 -12.91
CA LEU A 82 -0.96 0.78 -13.70
C LEU A 82 -0.68 0.52 -15.19
N HIS A 83 0.26 1.25 -15.80
CA HIS A 83 0.65 1.03 -17.19
C HIS A 83 1.21 -0.37 -17.41
N SER A 84 1.99 -0.91 -16.45
CA SER A 84 2.54 -2.27 -16.55
C SER A 84 1.46 -3.36 -16.61
N LEU A 85 0.26 -3.07 -16.10
CA LEU A 85 -0.89 -3.99 -16.14
C LEU A 85 -1.61 -3.98 -17.49
N LEU A 86 -1.52 -2.89 -18.27
CA LEU A 86 -2.15 -2.77 -19.59
C LEU A 86 -1.37 -3.51 -20.68
N SER A 87 -0.07 -3.70 -20.47
CA SER A 87 0.82 -4.42 -21.37
C SER A 87 0.82 -5.94 -21.17
N ARG A 88 -0.09 -6.47 -20.33
CA ARG A 88 -0.25 -7.89 -20.04
C ARG A 88 -1.40 -8.50 -20.85
#